data_AF-A0A852UDL2-F1
#
_entry.id   AF-A0A852UDL2-F1
#
_cell.length_a   1.000
_cell.length_b   1.000
_cell.length_c   1.000
_cell.angle_alpha   90.00
_cell.angle_beta   90.00
_cell.angle_gamma   90.00
#
_symmetry.space_group_name_H-M   'P 1'
#
loop_
_entity.id
_entity.type
_entity.pdbx_description
1 polymer ?
#
loop_
_entity_poly.entity_id
_entity_poly.type
_entity_poly.pdbx_seq_one_letter_code
_entity_poly.pdbx_strand_id
1 'polypeptide(L)'
;MSLRKKIGSVVVAAGLLGGVSVALAPAANAATHRQMVYGSTLYECQNSLNNAANTYANAGKDITGVDSCVKNTQTAGGFNNYYGSVLWDI
;
A
#
# COMPACT_ATOMS: atom_id res chain seq x y z
N MET A 1 21.99 -6.43 41.10
CA MET A 1 21.34 -6.79 39.83
C MET A 1 20.15 -5.85 39.62
N SER A 2 20.31 -4.95 38.65
CA SER A 2 19.35 -4.01 38.03
C SER A 2 18.00 -4.67 37.66
N LEU A 3 16.80 -4.07 37.64
CA LEU A 3 16.32 -2.67 37.58
C LEU A 3 14.86 -2.70 38.14
N ARG A 4 14.61 -2.18 39.35
CA ARG A 4 13.80 -0.98 39.66
C ARG A 4 12.38 -0.86 39.03
N LYS A 5 11.38 -0.95 39.93
CA LYS A 5 10.15 -0.14 40.08
C LYS A 5 9.15 -0.12 38.90
N LYS A 6 8.00 -0.80 38.94
CA LYS A 6 6.78 -0.59 39.76
C LYS A 6 6.11 0.78 39.51
N ILE A 7 4.80 0.71 39.20
CA ILE A 7 3.76 1.76 39.32
C ILE A 7 3.81 2.77 38.16
N GLY A 8 2.76 3.10 37.41
CA GLY A 8 1.32 3.06 37.64
C GLY A 8 0.77 4.45 37.32
N SER A 9 -0.33 4.51 36.55
CA SER A 9 -1.36 5.56 36.53
C SER A 9 -0.93 7.03 36.59
N VAL A 10 -0.98 7.75 35.45
CA VAL A 10 -1.27 9.20 35.39
C VAL A 10 -2.02 9.45 34.06
N VAL A 11 -3.35 9.35 34.05
CA VAL A 11 -4.30 10.48 34.16
C VAL A 11 -4.03 11.58 33.15
N VAL A 12 -4.99 11.69 32.23
CA VAL A 12 -5.23 12.78 31.27
C VAL A 12 -5.09 14.15 31.95
N ALA A 13 -4.20 14.98 31.43
CA ALA A 13 -4.21 16.41 31.67
C ALA A 13 -4.22 17.13 30.33
N ALA A 14 -5.42 17.53 29.90
CA ALA A 14 -5.60 18.59 28.92
C ALA A 14 -4.99 19.87 29.50
N GLY A 15 -3.91 20.35 28.88
CA GLY A 15 -3.24 21.60 29.22
C GLY A 15 -2.93 22.35 27.92
N LEU A 16 -3.71 23.41 27.69
CA LEU A 16 -3.65 24.32 26.55
C LEU A 16 -2.29 25.04 26.44
N LEU A 17 -1.84 25.17 25.18
CA LEU A 17 -0.98 26.24 24.62
C LEU A 17 0.51 26.22 24.99
N GLY A 18 1.34 25.88 24.01
CA GLY A 18 2.74 26.31 23.95
C GLY A 18 3.68 25.30 23.28
N GLY A 19 3.76 25.31 21.95
CA GLY A 19 4.80 24.56 21.24
C GLY A 19 4.32 24.02 19.90
N VAL A 20 4.77 24.68 18.84
CA VAL A 20 4.56 24.28 17.44
C VAL A 20 5.05 22.86 17.24
N SER A 21 4.13 21.92 17.05
CA SER A 21 4.33 20.69 16.28
C SER A 21 2.94 20.19 15.95
N VAL A 22 2.52 20.58 14.75
CA VAL A 22 1.30 20.20 14.03
C VAL A 22 0.84 18.82 14.48
N ALA A 23 -0.34 18.75 15.10
CA ALA A 23 -1.09 17.50 15.13
C ALA A 23 -1.16 17.06 13.66
N LEU A 24 -0.50 15.96 13.31
CA LEU A 24 -0.67 15.34 12.01
C LEU A 24 -2.14 14.91 11.97
N ALA A 25 -2.99 15.82 11.49
CA ALA A 25 -4.32 15.52 11.04
C ALA A 25 -4.22 14.28 10.15
N PRO A 26 -5.20 13.35 10.22
CA PRO A 26 -5.16 12.11 9.45
C PRO A 26 -4.76 12.47 8.02
N ALA A 27 -3.66 11.86 7.56
CA ALA A 27 -3.10 12.10 6.24
C ALA A 27 -4.26 12.15 5.24
N ALA A 28 -4.55 13.35 4.75
CA ALA A 28 -5.61 13.60 3.80
C ALA A 28 -5.39 12.60 2.66
N ASN A 29 -6.38 11.73 2.45
CA ASN A 29 -6.35 10.57 1.56
C ASN A 29 -5.23 10.64 0.52
N ALA A 30 -4.12 9.96 0.80
CA ALA A 30 -3.17 9.49 -0.20
C ALA A 30 -4.02 8.94 -1.36
N ALA A 31 -4.01 9.63 -2.50
CA ALA A 31 -4.79 9.25 -3.67
C ALA A 31 -4.14 7.99 -4.24
N THR A 32 -4.49 6.83 -3.68
CA THR A 32 -3.90 5.57 -4.11
C THR A 32 -4.41 5.24 -5.51
N HIS A 33 -3.52 5.35 -6.48
CA HIS A 33 -3.77 4.93 -7.85
C HIS A 33 -3.59 3.42 -7.95
N ARG A 34 -4.43 2.77 -8.76
CA ARG A 34 -4.33 1.33 -9.04
C ARG A 34 -4.39 1.10 -10.54
N GLN A 35 -3.37 0.44 -11.10
CA GLN A 35 -3.36 -0.06 -12.47
C GLN A 35 -3.53 -1.57 -12.46
N MET A 36 -4.52 -2.09 -13.20
CA MET A 36 -4.68 -3.52 -13.42
C MET A 36 -3.86 -3.97 -14.63
N VAL A 37 -3.23 -5.13 -14.51
CA VAL A 37 -2.43 -5.79 -15.53
C VAL A 37 -3.01 -7.18 -15.79
N TYR A 38 -3.04 -7.60 -17.06
CA TYR A 38 -3.60 -8.88 -17.49
C TYR A 38 -2.56 -9.67 -18.28
N GLY A 39 -2.62 -10.99 -18.20
CA GLY A 39 -1.80 -11.90 -18.99
C GLY A 39 -2.51 -13.22 -19.27
N SER A 40 -2.15 -13.88 -20.38
CA SER A 40 -2.76 -15.17 -20.75
C SER A 40 -2.20 -16.33 -19.89
N THR A 41 -1.01 -16.14 -19.32
CA THR A 41 -0.38 -17.05 -18.36
C THR A 41 0.05 -16.31 -17.09
N LEU A 42 0.29 -17.04 -15.99
CA LEU A 42 0.82 -16.48 -14.74
C LEU A 42 2.12 -15.71 -15.00
N TYR A 43 3.01 -16.31 -15.80
CA TYR A 43 4.31 -15.75 -16.15
C TYR A 43 4.19 -14.42 -16.90
N GLU A 44 3.35 -14.35 -17.94
CA GLU A 44 3.13 -13.11 -18.70
C GLU A 44 2.52 -12.00 -17.86
N CYS A 45 1.59 -12.35 -16.97
CA CYS A 45 1.01 -11.40 -16.04
C CYS A 45 2.09 -10.86 -15.09
N GLN A 46 2.90 -11.75 -14.49
CA GLN A 46 3.95 -11.32 -13.55
C GLN A 46 5.02 -10.46 -14.24
N ASN A 47 5.40 -10.81 -15.47
CA ASN A 47 6.34 -10.03 -16.25
C ASN A 47 5.79 -8.61 -16.53
N SER A 48 4.53 -8.53 -16.94
CA SER A 48 3.87 -7.25 -17.20
C SER A 48 3.70 -6.42 -15.92
N LEU A 49 3.40 -7.07 -14.79
CA LEU A 49 3.28 -6.46 -13.47
C LEU A 49 4.62 -5.86 -13.01
N ASN A 50 5.71 -6.63 -13.14
CA ASN A 50 7.06 -6.17 -12.82
C ASN A 50 7.46 -4.99 -13.71
N ASN A 51 7.15 -5.05 -15.01
CA ASN A 51 7.43 -3.95 -15.94
C ASN A 51 6.64 -2.69 -15.59
N ALA A 52 5.36 -2.83 -15.21
CA ALA A 52 4.53 -1.73 -14.76
C ALA A 52 5.09 -1.09 -13.48
N ALA A 53 5.40 -1.89 -12.46
CA ALA A 53 6.00 -1.42 -11.21
C ALA A 53 7.31 -0.67 -11.45
N ASN A 54 8.20 -1.23 -12.28
CA ASN A 54 9.46 -0.56 -12.64
C ASN A 54 9.23 0.74 -13.42
N THR A 55 8.27 0.77 -14.33
CA THR A 55 7.94 1.98 -15.10
C THR A 55 7.45 3.10 -14.18
N TYR A 56 6.55 2.78 -13.25
CA TYR A 56 6.04 3.76 -12.29
C TYR A 56 7.10 4.19 -11.27
N ALA A 57 7.93 3.26 -10.78
CA ALA A 57 9.06 3.59 -9.90
C ALA A 57 10.08 4.51 -10.61
N ASN A 58 10.41 4.22 -11.87
CA ASN A 58 11.29 5.07 -12.69
C ASN A 58 10.68 6.45 -12.99
N ALA A 59 9.34 6.54 -13.03
CA ALA A 59 8.62 7.81 -13.14
C ALA A 59 8.55 8.58 -11.81
N GLY A 60 9.19 8.08 -10.74
CA GLY A 60 9.21 8.71 -9.42
C GLY A 60 7.95 8.51 -8.59
N LYS A 61 7.12 7.51 -8.92
CA LYS A 61 5.94 7.16 -8.13
C LYS A 61 6.33 6.30 -6.93
N ASP A 62 5.74 6.58 -5.77
CA ASP A 62 5.89 5.75 -4.59
C ASP A 62 4.97 4.54 -4.70
N ILE A 63 5.55 3.37 -4.99
CA ILE A 63 4.81 2.13 -5.12
C ILE A 63 4.41 1.63 -3.73
N THR A 64 3.12 1.79 -3.40
CA THR A 64 2.56 1.41 -2.10
C THR A 64 2.08 -0.04 -2.06
N GLY A 65 1.94 -0.70 -3.20
CA GLY A 65 1.57 -2.11 -3.25
C GLY A 65 1.68 -2.74 -4.64
N VAL A 66 1.93 -4.05 -4.67
CA VAL A 66 1.94 -4.85 -5.90
C VAL A 66 1.19 -6.15 -5.61
N ASP A 67 -0.02 -6.27 -6.14
CA ASP A 67 -0.86 -7.46 -6.01
C ASP A 67 -0.36 -8.58 -6.94
N SER A 68 -0.29 -9.80 -6.41
CA SER A 68 0.14 -10.98 -7.17
C SER A 68 -0.83 -11.32 -8.30
N CYS A 69 -0.30 -11.87 -9.39
CA CYS A 69 -1.12 -12.35 -10.49
C CYS A 69 -1.96 -13.57 -10.07
N VAL A 70 -3.29 -13.42 -10.10
CA VAL A 70 -4.25 -14.47 -9.77
C VAL A 70 -5.06 -14.87 -10.99
N LYS A 71 -5.45 -16.15 -11.07
CA LYS A 71 -6.26 -16.66 -12.18
C LYS A 71 -7.70 -16.15 -12.05
N ASN A 72 -8.22 -15.49 -13.08
CA ASN A 72 -9.65 -15.20 -13.17
C ASN A 72 -10.38 -16.44 -13.69
N THR A 73 -11.19 -17.08 -12.83
CA THR A 73 -11.96 -18.29 -13.14
C THR A 73 -13.43 -18.00 -13.47
N GLN A 74 -13.85 -16.73 -13.57
CA GLN A 74 -15.28 -16.35 -13.60
C GLN A 74 -15.97 -16.26 -14.97
N THR A 75 -15.36 -16.66 -16.09
CA THR A 75 -16.01 -16.49 -17.41
C THR A 75 -16.44 -17.81 -18.04
N ALA A 76 -17.74 -18.11 -18.00
CA ALA A 76 -18.36 -19.09 -18.90
C ALA A 76 -18.26 -18.55 -20.34
N GLY A 77 -17.26 -19.00 -21.11
CA GLY A 77 -17.02 -18.49 -22.46
C GLY A 77 -15.56 -18.36 -22.90
N GLY A 78 -14.58 -18.65 -22.05
CA GLY A 78 -13.26 -19.07 -22.54
C GLY A 78 -12.16 -18.02 -22.71
N PHE A 79 -12.04 -17.06 -21.78
CA PHE A 79 -10.73 -16.41 -21.57
C PHE A 79 -10.35 -16.47 -20.09
N ASN A 80 -9.65 -17.53 -19.72
CA ASN A 80 -8.96 -17.63 -18.43
C ASN A 80 -7.72 -16.73 -18.50
N ASN A 81 -7.80 -15.51 -17.99
CA ASN A 81 -6.64 -14.62 -17.89
C ASN A 81 -6.20 -14.49 -16.44
N TYR A 82 -4.89 -14.38 -16.23
CA TYR A 82 -4.31 -13.98 -14.97
C TYR A 82 -4.36 -12.46 -14.89
N TYR A 83 -4.63 -11.92 -13.70
CA TYR A 83 -4.61 -10.48 -13.47
C TYR A 83 -3.93 -10.16 -12.15
N GLY A 84 -3.29 -9.00 -12.10
CA GLY A 84 -2.71 -8.42 -10.89
C GLY A 84 -2.83 -6.90 -10.95
N SER A 85 -2.35 -6.21 -9.92
CA SER A 85 -2.36 -4.75 -9.89
C SER A 85 -1.11 -4.15 -9.25
N VAL A 86 -0.74 -2.95 -9.69
CA VAL A 86 0.24 -2.11 -9.00
C VAL A 86 -0.49 -0.89 -8.45
N LEU A 87 -0.16 -0.55 -7.20
CA LEU A 87 -0.67 0.61 -6.48
C LEU A 87 0.46 1.60 -6.22
N TRP A 88 0.15 2.88 -6.34
CA TRP A 88 1.09 3.95 -6.04
C TRP A 88 0.41 5.19 -5.50
N ASP A 89 1.15 6.00 -4.76
CA ASP A 89 0.73 7.31 -4.27
C ASP A 89 1.32 8.45 -5.13
N ILE A 90 0.78 9.67 -5.00
CA ILE A 90 1.28 10.88 -5.67
C ILE A 90 2.17 11.69 -4.73
#